data_AF-A0A0K8RR86-F1
#
_entry.id   AF-A0A0K8RR86-F1
#
_cell.length_a   1.000
_cell.length_b   1.000
_cell.length_c   1.000
_cell.angle_alpha   90.00
_cell.angle_beta   90.00
_cell.angle_gamma   90.00
#
_symmetry.space_group_name_H-M   'P 1'
#
loop_
_entity.id
_entity.type
_entity.pdbx_description
1 polymer ?
#
loop_
_entity_poly.entity_id
_entity_poly.type
_entity_poly.pdbx_seq_one_letter_code
_entity_poly.pdbx_strand_id
1 'polypeptide(L)'
;MAKQITDAIDTPVDSCDDFFLYACGKWKKDTQIPRDISAVNRFTEAANRRDRKMAQILTQLTYQRGDQSIDQKLGILFRKCTGSYSRANENSEIKKLLKKKFGAWPKKVQHKSKTVESTKLLKEVGFLGLLGITVDINVKDNSKYA
;
A
#
# COMPACT_ATOMS: atom_id res chain seq x y z
N MET A 1 -9.97 25.76 -10.56
CA MET A 1 -8.50 25.79 -10.69
C MET A 1 -7.93 27.09 -10.15
N ALA A 2 -8.29 28.27 -10.67
CA ALA A 2 -7.81 29.57 -10.19
C ALA A 2 -7.86 29.73 -8.65
N LYS A 3 -9.00 29.41 -8.03
CA LYS A 3 -9.16 29.45 -6.56
C LYS A 3 -8.11 28.63 -5.79
N GLN A 4 -7.80 27.41 -6.25
CA GLN A 4 -6.82 26.54 -5.56
C GLN A 4 -5.41 27.13 -5.58
N ILE A 5 -5.09 27.89 -6.64
CA ILE A 5 -3.81 28.58 -6.78
C ILE A 5 -3.79 29.78 -5.83
N THR A 6 -4.84 30.61 -5.83
CA THR A 6 -4.94 31.79 -4.96
C THR A 6 -4.98 31.42 -3.48
N ASP A 7 -5.55 30.26 -3.12
CA ASP A 7 -5.56 29.75 -1.75
C ASP A 7 -4.18 29.26 -1.27
N ALA A 8 -3.23 29.00 -2.19
CA ALA A 8 -1.91 28.47 -1.88
C ALA A 8 -0.79 29.52 -1.82
N ILE A 9 -0.91 30.56 -2.65
CA ILE A 9 0.11 31.59 -2.83
C ILE A 9 0.22 32.48 -1.59
N ASP A 10 1.46 32.83 -1.24
CA ASP A 10 1.85 33.79 -0.22
C ASP A 10 2.48 35.02 -0.90
N THR A 11 1.65 35.98 -1.30
CA THR A 11 2.07 37.16 -2.08
C THR A 11 3.07 38.12 -1.40
N PRO A 12 3.19 38.17 -0.06
CA PRO A 12 4.25 38.93 0.61
C PRO A 12 5.67 38.37 0.40
N VAL A 13 5.83 37.11 -0.02
CA VAL A 13 7.14 36.52 -0.32
C VAL A 13 7.55 36.91 -1.74
N ASP A 14 8.79 37.36 -1.95
CA ASP A 14 9.30 37.59 -3.30
C ASP A 14 9.49 36.25 -4.04
N SER A 15 8.81 36.10 -5.17
CA SER A 15 8.90 34.93 -6.04
C SER A 15 10.28 34.72 -6.66
N CYS A 16 11.07 35.78 -6.82
CA CYS A 16 12.44 35.71 -7.36
C CYS A 16 13.44 35.18 -6.33
N ASP A 17 13.15 35.33 -5.04
CA ASP A 17 14.00 34.87 -3.93
C ASP A 17 13.64 33.45 -3.47
N ASP A 18 12.36 33.18 -3.21
CA ASP A 18 11.86 31.86 -2.81
C ASP A 18 10.51 31.55 -3.47
N PHE A 19 10.58 31.00 -4.68
CA PHE A 19 9.39 30.62 -5.43
C PHE A 19 8.55 29.54 -4.72
N PHE A 20 9.16 28.69 -3.89
CA PHE A 20 8.41 27.66 -3.18
C PHE A 20 7.52 28.29 -2.09
N LEU A 21 8.07 29.19 -1.27
CA LEU A 21 7.29 29.91 -0.26
C LEU A 21 6.29 30.88 -0.90
N TYR A 22 6.64 31.54 -2.00
CA TYR A 22 5.67 32.33 -2.76
C TYR A 22 4.50 31.47 -3.25
N ALA A 23 4.75 30.32 -3.88
CA ALA A 23 3.70 29.51 -4.49
C ALA A 23 2.88 28.68 -3.49
N CYS A 24 3.48 28.29 -2.36
CA CYS A 24 2.92 27.31 -1.44
C CYS A 24 2.89 27.76 0.03
N GLY A 25 3.40 28.95 0.37
CA GLY A 25 3.60 29.40 1.75
C GLY A 25 2.32 29.40 2.57
N LYS A 26 1.22 29.92 2.00
CA LYS A 26 -0.09 29.92 2.64
C LYS A 26 -0.62 28.50 2.84
N TRP A 27 -0.55 27.66 1.81
CA TRP A 27 -0.96 26.26 1.92
C TRP A 27 -0.14 25.50 2.98
N LYS A 28 1.18 25.71 3.03
CA LYS A 28 2.07 25.10 4.02
C LYS A 28 1.73 25.53 5.44
N LYS A 29 1.34 26.79 5.64
CA LYS A 29 0.91 27.32 6.94
C LYS A 29 -0.43 26.73 7.40
N ASP A 30 -1.38 26.60 6.47
CA ASP A 30 -2.75 26.17 6.78
C ASP A 30 -2.91 24.64 6.84
N THR A 31 -1.98 23.90 6.24
CA THR A 31 -2.05 22.43 6.16
C THR A 31 -1.39 21.76 7.35
N GLN A 32 -2.17 20.99 8.09
CA GLN A 32 -1.67 20.12 9.15
C GLN A 32 -1.40 18.71 8.63
N ILE A 33 -0.30 18.11 9.08
CA ILE A 33 -0.01 16.70 8.83
C ILE A 33 -0.89 15.87 9.79
N PRO A 34 -1.81 15.02 9.29
CA PRO A 34 -2.59 14.12 10.13
C PRO A 34 -1.68 13.14 10.89
N ARG A 35 -2.12 12.70 12.08
CA ARG A 35 -1.33 11.81 12.96
C ARG A 35 -0.86 10.51 12.31
N ASP A 36 -1.62 9.99 11.34
CA ASP A 36 -1.38 8.66 10.76
C ASP A 36 -0.46 8.69 9.53
N ILE A 37 0.01 9.87 9.11
CA ILE A 37 0.92 10.01 7.97
C ILE A 37 2.08 10.94 8.32
N SER A 38 3.24 10.72 7.69
CA SER A 38 4.47 11.47 7.99
C SER A 38 4.61 12.75 7.15
N ALA A 39 3.90 12.86 6.04
CA ALA A 39 3.98 14.00 5.13
C ALA A 39 2.68 14.19 4.33
N VAL A 40 2.41 15.44 3.97
CA VAL A 40 1.32 15.82 3.06
C VAL A 40 1.85 16.73 1.97
N ASN A 41 1.35 16.53 0.77
CA ASN A 41 1.55 17.42 -0.37
C ASN A 41 0.30 17.36 -1.26
N ARG A 42 0.30 18.12 -2.36
CA ARG A 42 -0.82 18.14 -3.32
C ARG A 42 -1.12 16.77 -3.93
N PHE A 43 -0.11 15.92 -4.12
CA PHE A 43 -0.32 14.54 -4.59
C PHE A 43 -1.01 13.69 -3.54
N THR A 44 -0.67 13.84 -2.25
CA THR A 44 -1.37 13.18 -1.14
C THR A 44 -2.84 13.61 -1.09
N GLU A 45 -3.15 14.90 -1.24
CA GLU A 45 -4.53 15.39 -1.29
C GLU A 45 -5.33 14.76 -2.45
N ALA A 46 -4.71 14.71 -3.63
CA ALA A 46 -5.32 14.10 -4.81
C ALA A 46 -5.52 12.59 -4.65
N ALA A 47 -4.52 11.87 -4.12
CA ALA A 47 -4.59 10.45 -3.81
C ALA A 47 -5.70 10.16 -2.79
N ASN A 48 -5.78 10.93 -1.71
CA ASN A 48 -6.85 10.80 -0.71
C ASN A 48 -8.24 11.01 -1.32
N ARG A 49 -8.39 11.99 -2.21
CA ARG A 49 -9.67 12.21 -2.93
C ARG A 49 -10.00 11.04 -3.84
N ARG A 50 -9.02 10.49 -4.57
CA ARG A 50 -9.18 9.30 -5.41
C ARG A 50 -9.60 8.10 -4.56
N ASP A 51 -8.92 7.86 -3.45
CA ASP A 51 -9.14 6.68 -2.60
C ASP A 51 -10.52 6.73 -1.93
N ARG A 52 -10.99 7.92 -1.53
CA ARG A 52 -12.38 8.10 -1.05
C ARG A 52 -13.41 7.75 -2.13
N LYS A 53 -13.21 8.19 -3.37
CA LYS A 53 -14.10 7.83 -4.49
C LYS A 53 -14.05 6.33 -4.80
N MET A 54 -12.85 5.75 -4.80
CA MET A 54 -12.66 4.32 -5.01
C MET A 54 -13.38 3.52 -3.92
N ALA A 55 -13.24 3.90 -2.65
CA ALA A 55 -13.93 3.27 -1.54
C ALA A 55 -15.46 3.33 -1.70
N GLN A 56 -16.01 4.46 -2.17
CA GLN A 56 -17.45 4.59 -2.48
C GLN A 56 -17.89 3.59 -3.55
N ILE A 57 -17.13 3.47 -4.64
CA ILE A 57 -17.41 2.52 -5.73
C ILE A 57 -17.33 1.07 -5.21
N LEU A 58 -16.23 0.72 -4.55
CA LEU A 58 -15.98 -0.65 -4.08
C LEU A 58 -16.99 -1.11 -3.02
N THR A 59 -17.49 -0.18 -2.19
CA THR A 59 -18.53 -0.49 -1.19
C THR A 59 -19.86 -0.88 -1.84
N GLN A 60 -20.16 -0.33 -3.02
CA GLN A 60 -21.39 -0.59 -3.76
C GLN A 60 -21.35 -1.90 -4.56
N LEU A 61 -20.17 -2.51 -4.75
CA LEU A 61 -20.04 -3.75 -5.51
C LEU A 61 -20.76 -4.91 -4.83
N THR A 62 -21.65 -5.58 -5.54
CA THR A 62 -22.34 -6.77 -5.06
C THR A 62 -21.46 -8.01 -5.20
N TYR A 63 -21.87 -9.13 -4.61
CA TYR A 63 -21.19 -10.41 -4.79
C TYR A 63 -22.18 -11.57 -4.68
N GLN A 64 -21.83 -12.68 -5.33
CA GLN A 64 -22.58 -13.93 -5.27
C GLN A 64 -21.68 -15.09 -4.88
N ARG A 65 -22.29 -16.21 -4.47
CA ARG A 65 -21.59 -17.49 -4.28
C ARG A 65 -21.43 -18.20 -5.62
N GLY A 66 -20.37 -18.99 -5.77
CA GLY A 66 -20.07 -19.70 -7.02
C GLY A 66 -19.21 -18.85 -7.95
N ASP A 67 -19.55 -18.84 -9.23
CA ASP A 67 -18.78 -18.11 -10.25
C ASP A 67 -18.88 -16.60 -10.05
N GLN A 68 -17.70 -15.98 -9.98
CA GLN A 68 -17.55 -14.57 -9.63
C GLN A 68 -16.85 -13.79 -10.74
N SER A 69 -17.44 -12.65 -11.11
CA SER A 69 -16.77 -11.65 -11.94
C SER A 69 -15.62 -10.97 -11.19
N ILE A 70 -14.77 -10.24 -11.92
CA ILE A 70 -13.67 -9.47 -11.33
C ILE A 70 -14.20 -8.46 -10.30
N ASP A 71 -15.28 -7.75 -10.63
CA ASP A 71 -15.89 -6.76 -9.73
C ASP A 71 -16.40 -7.41 -8.44
N GLN A 72 -17.00 -8.60 -8.53
CA GLN A 72 -17.48 -9.32 -7.35
C GLN A 72 -16.31 -9.74 -6.45
N LYS A 73 -15.20 -10.20 -7.03
CA LYS A 73 -13.97 -10.52 -6.29
C LYS A 73 -13.36 -9.28 -5.64
N LEU A 74 -13.32 -8.15 -6.35
CA LEU A 74 -12.86 -6.86 -5.82
C LEU A 74 -13.73 -6.42 -4.63
N GLY A 75 -15.05 -6.50 -4.75
CA GLY A 75 -15.97 -6.17 -3.65
C GLY A 75 -15.80 -7.08 -2.43
N ILE A 76 -15.61 -8.39 -2.64
CA ILE A 76 -15.29 -9.34 -1.55
C ILE A 76 -13.98 -8.95 -0.87
N LEU A 77 -12.91 -8.75 -1.64
CA LEU A 77 -11.60 -8.39 -1.11
C LEU A 77 -11.66 -7.08 -0.31
N PHE A 78 -12.28 -6.05 -0.87
CA PHE A 78 -12.40 -4.75 -0.22
C PHE A 78 -13.14 -4.86 1.13
N ARG A 79 -14.29 -5.54 1.17
CA ARG A 79 -15.03 -5.78 2.43
C ARG A 79 -14.25 -6.59 3.45
N LYS A 80 -13.43 -7.55 3.00
CA LYS A 80 -12.58 -8.34 3.88
C LYS A 80 -11.40 -7.53 4.43
N CYS A 81 -10.90 -6.55 3.71
CA CYS A 81 -9.82 -5.68 4.21
C CYS A 81 -10.32 -4.54 5.09
N THR A 82 -11.53 -4.03 4.87
CA THR A 82 -12.10 -2.90 5.63
C THR A 82 -13.05 -3.33 6.75
N GLY A 83 -13.34 -4.63 6.86
CA GLY A 83 -14.12 -5.19 7.94
C GLY A 83 -13.42 -5.09 9.29
N SER A 84 -14.20 -5.07 10.36
CA SER A 84 -13.66 -5.11 11.73
C SER A 84 -13.47 -6.55 12.18
N TYR A 85 -12.27 -6.87 12.66
CA TYR A 85 -11.92 -8.17 13.24
C TYR A 85 -11.35 -8.01 14.64
N SER A 86 -11.46 -9.05 15.46
CA SER A 86 -10.79 -9.03 16.76
C SER A 86 -9.29 -9.27 16.55
N ARG A 87 -8.47 -8.45 17.21
CA ARG A 87 -7.00 -8.59 17.19
C ARG A 87 -6.55 -10.01 17.57
N ALA A 88 -7.27 -10.66 18.49
CA ALA A 88 -6.98 -12.03 18.91
C ALA A 88 -7.18 -13.03 17.76
N ASN A 89 -8.28 -12.91 17.01
CA ASN A 89 -8.57 -13.78 15.87
C ASN A 89 -7.59 -13.55 14.73
N GLU A 90 -7.32 -12.29 14.38
CA GLU A 90 -6.33 -11.94 13.34
C GLU A 90 -4.95 -12.52 13.67
N ASN A 91 -4.47 -12.31 14.90
CA ASN A 91 -3.19 -12.84 15.34
C ASN A 91 -3.15 -14.38 15.32
N SER A 92 -4.27 -15.03 15.62
CA SER A 92 -4.38 -16.49 15.54
C SER A 92 -4.23 -16.99 14.11
N GLU A 93 -4.95 -16.37 13.16
CA GLU A 93 -4.87 -16.74 11.75
C GLU A 93 -3.50 -16.46 11.14
N ILE A 94 -2.90 -15.30 11.44
CA ILE A 94 -1.53 -14.96 11.01
C ILE A 94 -0.53 -15.99 11.54
N LYS A 95 -0.61 -16.36 12.82
CA LYS A 95 0.28 -17.39 13.40
C LYS A 95 0.11 -18.76 12.73
N LYS A 96 -1.13 -19.17 12.43
CA LYS A 96 -1.41 -20.41 11.69
C LYS A 96 -0.80 -20.37 10.29
N LEU A 97 -0.99 -19.28 9.56
CA LEU A 97 -0.43 -19.08 8.22
C LEU A 97 1.10 -19.10 8.24
N LEU A 98 1.72 -18.36 9.16
CA LEU A 98 3.18 -18.33 9.31
C LEU A 98 3.72 -19.73 9.61
N LYS A 99 3.13 -20.45 10.57
CA LYS A 99 3.56 -21.81 10.91
C LYS A 99 3.40 -22.78 9.73
N LYS A 100 2.32 -22.65 8.96
CA LYS A 100 2.04 -23.49 7.80
C LYS A 100 3.01 -23.23 6.64
N LYS A 101 3.34 -21.96 6.38
CA LYS A 101 4.09 -21.54 5.19
C LYS A 101 5.60 -21.43 5.43
N PHE A 102 6.01 -20.90 6.57
CA PHE A 102 7.40 -20.59 6.91
C PHE A 102 8.02 -21.57 7.91
N GLY A 103 7.26 -22.54 8.42
CA GLY A 103 7.73 -23.49 9.41
C GLY A 103 7.86 -22.87 10.81
N ALA A 104 8.85 -23.32 11.58
CA ALA A 104 9.09 -22.80 12.92
C ALA A 104 9.81 -21.45 12.85
N TRP A 105 9.43 -20.50 13.73
CA TRP A 105 10.15 -19.25 13.94
C TRP A 105 10.98 -19.36 15.24
N PRO A 106 12.22 -19.86 15.19
CA PRO A 106 13.02 -20.11 16.38
C PRO A 106 13.45 -18.79 17.04
N LYS A 107 13.01 -18.55 18.29
CA LYS A 107 13.49 -17.42 19.11
C LYS A 107 14.89 -17.63 19.71
N LYS A 108 15.34 -18.89 19.73
CA LYS A 108 16.67 -19.33 20.16
C LYS A 108 17.23 -20.22 19.05
N VAL A 109 18.54 -20.21 18.85
CA VAL A 109 19.21 -21.06 17.87
C VAL A 109 18.80 -22.52 18.10
N GLN A 110 18.23 -23.14 17.07
CA GLN A 110 17.92 -24.56 17.07
C GLN A 110 18.87 -25.25 16.10
N HIS A 111 19.69 -26.16 16.60
CA HIS A 111 20.65 -26.91 15.78
C HIS A 111 19.97 -27.96 14.87
N LYS A 112 18.66 -28.18 15.05
CA LYS A 112 17.83 -29.07 14.22
C LYS A 112 16.62 -28.31 13.70
N SER A 113 16.82 -27.45 12.70
CA SER A 113 15.71 -26.83 11.97
C SER A 113 15.35 -27.67 10.75
N LYS A 114 14.05 -27.82 10.46
CA LYS A 114 13.61 -28.36 9.18
C LYS A 114 13.86 -27.28 8.12
N THR A 115 14.60 -27.63 7.07
CA THR A 115 14.76 -26.75 5.91
C THR A 115 13.42 -26.56 5.23
N VAL A 116 13.13 -25.32 4.85
CA VAL A 116 11.98 -24.98 4.00
C VAL A 116 12.54 -24.72 2.61
N GLU A 117 12.07 -25.47 1.63
CA GLU A 117 12.45 -25.28 0.22
C GLU A 117 12.12 -23.85 -0.22
N SER A 118 13.16 -23.07 -0.52
CA SER A 118 13.03 -21.66 -0.87
C SER A 118 12.19 -21.46 -2.14
N THR A 119 12.32 -22.35 -3.12
CA THR A 119 11.52 -22.32 -4.35
C THR A 119 10.03 -22.53 -4.08
N LYS A 120 9.68 -23.41 -3.15
CA LYS A 120 8.30 -23.64 -2.72
C LYS A 120 7.75 -22.42 -1.99
N LEU A 121 8.54 -21.83 -1.10
CA LEU A 121 8.15 -20.63 -0.37
C LEU A 121 7.88 -19.46 -1.33
N LEU A 122 8.75 -19.26 -2.32
CA LEU A 122 8.56 -18.25 -3.36
C LEU A 122 7.28 -18.47 -4.16
N LYS A 123 7.00 -19.71 -4.59
CA LYS A 123 5.78 -20.04 -5.35
C LYS A 123 4.50 -19.85 -4.54
N GLU A 124 4.53 -20.16 -3.24
CA GLU A 124 3.35 -20.13 -2.40
C GLU A 124 3.09 -18.78 -1.71
N VAL A 125 4.13 -17.99 -1.47
CA VAL A 125 4.04 -16.74 -0.69
C VAL A 125 4.53 -15.52 -1.48
N GLY A 126 5.31 -15.71 -2.55
CA GLY A 126 5.84 -14.61 -3.37
C GLY A 126 6.96 -13.82 -2.71
N PHE A 127 7.49 -14.29 -1.57
CA PHE A 127 8.51 -13.59 -0.80
C PHE A 127 9.64 -14.54 -0.38
N LEU A 128 10.87 -14.11 -0.62
CA LEU A 128 12.09 -14.73 -0.11
C LEU A 128 12.81 -13.69 0.75
N GLY A 129 12.77 -13.86 2.08
CA GLY A 129 13.34 -12.89 3.01
C GLY A 129 14.86 -12.69 2.91
N LEU A 130 15.56 -13.51 2.12
CA LEU A 130 17.01 -13.42 1.90
C LEU A 130 17.38 -12.73 0.58
N LEU A 131 16.60 -12.96 -0.48
CA LEU A 131 16.89 -12.48 -1.84
C LEU A 131 15.61 -11.90 -2.44
N GLY A 132 15.68 -10.67 -2.96
CA GLY A 132 14.64 -10.13 -3.82
C GLY A 132 14.73 -10.80 -5.19
N ILE A 133 13.75 -11.62 -5.54
CA ILE A 133 13.66 -12.25 -6.86
C ILE A 133 12.46 -11.63 -7.58
N THR A 134 12.73 -10.97 -8.68
CA THR A 134 11.74 -10.35 -9.58
C THR A 134 12.06 -10.77 -11.00
N VAL A 135 11.05 -10.77 -11.86
CA VAL A 135 11.21 -10.96 -13.30
C VAL A 135 10.86 -9.63 -13.96
N ASP A 136 11.81 -9.04 -14.67
CA ASP A 136 11.65 -7.75 -15.33
C ASP A 136 12.08 -7.84 -16.81
N ILE A 137 11.86 -6.78 -17.57
CA ILE A 137 12.33 -6.64 -18.94
C ILE A 137 13.86 -6.69 -18.95
N ASN A 138 14.44 -7.53 -19.79
CA ASN A 138 15.87 -7.64 -19.91
C ASN A 138 16.44 -6.35 -20.53
N VAL A 139 17.26 -5.62 -19.77
CA VAL A 139 17.84 -4.32 -20.16
C VAL A 139 18.75 -4.38 -21.40
N LYS A 140 19.20 -5.58 -21.81
CA LYS A 140 20.00 -5.80 -23.02
C LYS A 140 19.17 -6.27 -24.22
N ASP A 141 17.96 -6.79 -23.97
CA ASP A 141 17.06 -7.30 -24.99
C ASP A 141 15.62 -7.16 -24.49
N ASN A 142 15.00 -6.01 -24.81
CA ASN A 142 13.67 -5.67 -24.31
C ASN A 142 12.55 -6.60 -24.83
N SER A 143 12.85 -7.56 -25.73
CA SER A 143 11.93 -8.62 -26.13
C SER A 143 11.90 -9.81 -25.16
N LYS A 144 12.80 -9.85 -24.19
CA LYS A 144 12.95 -10.94 -23.21
C LYS A 144 12.76 -10.44 -21.78
N TYR A 145 12.51 -11.40 -20.89
CA TYR A 145 12.51 -11.19 -19.45
C TYR A 145 13.78 -11.76 -18.81
N ALA A 146 14.21 -11.18 -17.70
CA ALA A 146 15.35 -11.63 -16.89
C ALA A 146 15.01 -11.59 -15.40
#